data_AF-A0AAU1C8I8-F1
#
_entry.id   AF-A0AAU1C8I8-F1
#
_cell.length_a   1.000
_cell.length_b   1.000
_cell.length_c   1.000
_cell.angle_alpha   90.00
_cell.angle_beta   90.00
_cell.angle_gamma   90.00
#
_symmetry.space_group_name_H-M   'P 1'
#
loop_
_entity.id
_entity.type
_entity.pdbx_description
1 polymer ?
#
loop_
_entity_poly.entity_id
_entity_poly.type
_entity_poly.pdbx_seq_one_letter_code
_entity_poly.pdbx_strand_id
1 'polypeptide(L)'
;MAGISSGPVVAGRRSRRRATTGCLLLLMVPAALLAYFWYAAWHADRVNERREEAAAASVLAQARRASDGTVRALSASRSTAPDALVGVIRRHTHAPVIAYDPEHGTYTATAAFSSDHDEKGVLLGAGPVRTERCFTLTFARKAPATTWTAKRAERDDSACRSGRLIDFDVTLARKRLANMTGQVTPAEAARVLDPAHRKRPYSVTKVGRSGDADVITVLVRESVGGAAVQQCYAFTRGPGTDAAPVTAVPVATC
;
A
#
# COMPACT_ATOMS: atom_id res chain seq x y z
N MET A 1 -5.76 83.51 60.67
CA MET A 1 -5.38 82.92 59.36
C MET A 1 -5.38 81.41 59.52
N ALA A 2 -6.34 80.73 58.89
CA ALA A 2 -6.50 79.27 58.96
C ALA A 2 -5.83 78.62 57.73
N GLY A 3 -4.84 77.77 57.96
CA GLY A 3 -4.21 76.97 56.92
C GLY A 3 -4.81 75.56 56.91
N ILE A 4 -5.67 75.28 55.94
CA ILE A 4 -6.15 73.93 55.65
C ILE A 4 -5.00 73.19 54.95
N SER A 5 -4.40 72.23 55.66
CA SER A 5 -3.42 71.31 55.07
C SER A 5 -4.18 70.21 54.34
N SER A 6 -4.27 70.34 53.02
CA SER A 6 -4.75 69.31 52.09
C SER A 6 -3.73 68.17 52.04
N GLY A 7 -3.98 67.09 52.79
CA GLY A 7 -3.21 65.86 52.69
C GLY A 7 -3.42 65.18 51.33
N PRO A 8 -2.35 64.89 50.56
CA PRO A 8 -2.52 64.26 49.26
C PRO A 8 -2.38 62.73 49.36
N VAL A 9 -3.07 62.06 48.43
CA VAL A 9 -2.74 60.73 47.87
C VAL A 9 -3.16 59.48 48.67
N VAL A 10 -4.46 59.24 48.77
CA VAL A 10 -5.00 57.85 48.70
C VAL A 10 -5.05 57.39 47.23
N ALA A 11 -3.94 57.49 46.50
CA ALA A 11 -3.84 57.00 45.11
C ALA A 11 -2.80 55.88 44.93
N GLY A 12 -1.97 55.59 45.95
CA GLY A 12 -0.91 54.59 45.85
C GLY A 12 -1.35 53.11 46.04
N ARG A 13 -2.45 52.85 46.75
CA ARG A 13 -2.91 51.46 47.03
C ARG A 13 -3.68 50.82 45.88
N ARG A 14 -4.47 51.60 45.12
CA ARG A 14 -5.25 51.08 43.98
C ARG A 14 -4.38 50.86 42.73
N SER A 15 -3.38 51.70 42.47
CA SER A 15 -2.47 51.50 41.33
C SER A 15 -1.52 50.32 41.54
N ARG A 16 -0.96 50.16 42.76
CA ARG A 16 -0.13 48.99 43.11
C ARG A 16 -0.89 47.67 42.98
N ARG A 17 -2.16 47.59 43.40
CA ARG A 17 -3.01 46.40 43.23
C ARG A 17 -3.28 46.09 41.76
N ARG A 18 -3.63 47.07 40.93
CA ARG A 18 -3.84 46.85 39.49
C ARG A 18 -2.56 46.42 38.77
N ALA A 19 -1.41 47.01 39.11
CA ALA A 19 -0.12 46.62 38.55
C ALA A 19 0.29 45.18 38.95
N THR A 20 0.03 44.77 40.20
CA THR A 20 0.28 43.39 40.63
C THR A 20 -0.70 42.41 39.99
N THR A 21 -1.99 42.74 39.87
CA THR A 21 -2.96 41.88 39.16
C THR A 21 -2.64 41.76 37.67
N GLY A 22 -2.22 42.86 37.01
CA GLY A 22 -1.80 42.85 35.61
C GLY A 22 -0.52 42.05 35.38
N CYS A 23 0.47 42.19 36.26
CA CYS A 23 1.71 41.40 36.21
C CYS A 23 1.44 39.90 36.45
N LEU A 24 0.54 39.58 37.38
CA LEU A 24 0.14 38.21 37.66
C LEU A 24 -0.60 37.57 36.47
N LEU A 25 -1.48 38.31 35.79
CA LEU A 25 -2.12 37.85 34.55
C LEU A 25 -1.11 37.66 33.42
N LEU A 26 -0.15 38.57 33.26
CA LEU A 26 0.92 38.48 32.26
C LEU A 26 1.84 37.28 32.46
N LEU A 27 1.94 36.73 33.68
CA LEU A 27 2.71 35.52 33.95
C LEU A 27 1.84 34.26 33.88
N MET A 28 0.62 34.32 34.43
CA MET A 28 -0.28 33.17 34.50
C MET A 28 -0.79 32.75 33.13
N VAL A 29 -1.09 33.70 32.23
CA VAL A 29 -1.60 33.38 30.89
C VAL A 29 -0.55 32.64 30.05
N PRO A 30 0.70 33.11 29.91
CA PRO A 30 1.74 32.36 29.20
C PRO A 30 2.05 31.01 29.86
N ALA A 31 2.08 30.93 31.20
CA ALA A 31 2.30 29.67 31.90
C ALA A 31 1.18 28.65 31.62
N ALA A 32 -0.08 29.09 31.64
CA ALA A 32 -1.23 28.25 31.30
C ALA A 32 -1.20 27.80 29.83
N LEU A 33 -0.83 28.70 28.90
CA LEU A 33 -0.68 28.37 27.49
C LEU A 33 0.46 27.37 27.26
N LEU A 34 1.61 27.57 27.90
CA LEU A 34 2.73 26.61 27.84
C LEU A 34 2.33 25.24 28.39
N ALA A 35 1.64 25.19 29.53
CA ALA A 35 1.14 23.95 30.10
C ALA A 35 0.13 23.26 29.17
N TYR A 36 -0.78 24.03 28.57
CA TYR A 36 -1.76 23.52 27.60
C TYR A 36 -1.08 22.95 26.36
N PHE A 37 -0.17 23.69 25.73
CA PHE A 37 0.53 23.23 24.52
C PHE A 37 1.43 22.03 24.80
N TRP A 38 2.11 22.02 25.96
CA TRP A 38 2.88 20.87 26.40
C TRP A 38 2.00 19.63 26.56
N TYR A 39 0.87 19.76 27.27
CA TYR A 39 -0.07 18.66 27.45
C TYR A 39 -0.66 18.19 26.12
N ALA A 40 -1.04 19.12 25.24
CA ALA A 40 -1.61 18.80 23.94
C ALA A 40 -0.60 18.05 23.04
N ALA A 41 0.66 18.49 23.02
CA ALA A 41 1.76 17.80 22.32
C ALA A 41 2.00 16.40 22.88
N TRP A 42 2.19 16.29 24.20
CA TRP A 42 2.39 15.00 24.85
C TRP A 42 1.22 14.03 24.63
N HIS A 43 -0.02 14.53 24.69
CA HIS A 43 -1.20 13.71 24.46
C HIS A 43 -1.34 13.28 23.00
N ALA A 44 -1.04 14.17 22.05
CA ALA A 44 -1.05 13.85 20.63
C ALA A 44 -0.03 12.76 20.32
N ASP A 45 1.21 12.90 20.78
CA ASP A 45 2.28 11.90 20.60
C ASP A 45 1.87 10.54 21.14
N ARG A 46 1.34 10.48 22.36
CA ARG A 46 0.89 9.22 22.98
C ARG A 46 -0.27 8.56 22.25
N VAL A 47 -1.17 9.35 21.67
CA VAL A 47 -2.28 8.82 20.87
C VAL A 47 -1.79 8.33 19.52
N ASN A 48 -0.87 9.06 18.87
CA ASN A 48 -0.30 8.71 17.58
C ASN A 48 0.51 7.41 17.69
N GLU A 49 1.37 7.28 18.72
CA GLU A 49 2.13 6.07 19.02
C GLU A 49 1.21 4.84 19.12
N ARG A 50 0.12 4.93 19.90
CA ARG A 50 -0.85 3.83 20.04
C ARG A 50 -1.57 3.50 18.73
N ARG A 51 -1.88 4.50 17.92
CA ARG A 51 -2.55 4.31 16.62
C ARG A 51 -1.61 3.65 15.62
N GLU A 52 -0.35 4.06 15.60
CA GLU A 52 0.70 3.45 14.80
C GLU A 52 0.93 1.98 15.21
N GLU A 53 1.03 1.69 16.51
CA GLU A 53 1.14 0.32 17.02
C GLU A 53 -0.07 -0.55 16.60
N ALA A 54 -1.29 -0.02 16.74
CA ALA A 54 -2.51 -0.70 16.32
C ALA A 54 -2.54 -0.92 14.80
N ALA A 55 -2.09 0.06 14.01
CA ALA A 55 -1.99 -0.05 12.56
C ALA A 55 -0.95 -1.12 12.15
N ALA A 56 0.22 -1.14 12.80
CA ALA A 56 1.24 -2.17 12.58
C ALA A 56 0.73 -3.57 12.95
N ALA A 57 0.03 -3.72 14.07
CA ALA A 57 -0.60 -4.98 14.47
C ALA A 57 -1.70 -5.41 13.46
N SER A 58 -2.49 -4.47 12.95
CA SER A 58 -3.49 -4.70 11.89
C SER A 58 -2.82 -5.23 10.62
N VAL A 59 -1.73 -4.60 10.17
CA VAL A 59 -0.94 -5.04 9.00
C VAL A 59 -0.43 -6.47 9.17
N LEU A 60 0.16 -6.80 10.32
CA LEU A 60 0.61 -8.16 10.63
C LEU A 60 -0.55 -9.16 10.62
N ALA A 61 -1.70 -8.79 11.19
CA ALA A 61 -2.89 -9.63 11.19
C ALA A 61 -3.47 -9.83 9.79
N GLN A 62 -3.42 -8.83 8.92
CA GLN A 62 -3.80 -8.96 7.50
C GLN A 62 -2.86 -9.94 6.77
N ALA A 63 -1.55 -9.79 6.91
CA ALA A 63 -0.57 -10.70 6.30
C ALA A 63 -0.76 -12.15 6.75
N ARG A 64 -1.05 -12.38 8.04
CA ARG A 64 -1.40 -13.71 8.58
C ARG A 64 -2.68 -14.25 7.95
N ARG A 65 -3.77 -13.48 7.96
CA ARG A 65 -5.06 -13.88 7.37
C ARG A 65 -4.95 -14.20 5.87
N ALA A 66 -4.23 -13.39 5.11
CA ALA A 66 -3.99 -13.61 3.68
C ALA A 66 -3.24 -14.92 3.45
N SER A 67 -2.15 -15.15 4.19
CA SER A 67 -1.35 -16.37 4.09
C SER A 67 -2.11 -17.62 4.50
N ASP A 68 -2.80 -17.62 5.65
CA ASP A 68 -3.57 -18.77 6.13
C ASP A 68 -4.78 -19.04 5.22
N GLY A 69 -5.43 -17.97 4.75
CA GLY A 69 -6.51 -18.04 3.75
C GLY A 69 -6.03 -18.66 2.43
N THR A 70 -4.84 -18.27 1.96
CA THR A 70 -4.22 -18.83 0.75
C THR A 70 -3.93 -20.32 0.92
N VAL A 71 -3.37 -20.75 2.06
CA VAL A 71 -3.11 -22.19 2.34
C VAL A 71 -4.39 -23.00 2.28
N ARG A 72 -5.48 -22.51 2.89
CA ARG A 72 -6.79 -23.19 2.84
C ARG A 72 -7.31 -23.25 1.41
N ALA A 73 -7.24 -22.16 0.65
CA ALA A 73 -7.71 -22.11 -0.74
C ALA A 73 -6.89 -23.01 -1.67
N LEU A 74 -5.57 -23.05 -1.51
CA LEU A 74 -4.68 -23.95 -2.25
C LEU A 74 -5.03 -25.42 -1.97
N SER A 75 -5.24 -25.76 -0.69
CA SER A 75 -5.65 -27.12 -0.28
C SER A 75 -7.03 -27.50 -0.85
N ALA A 76 -7.98 -26.55 -0.86
CA ALA A 76 -9.32 -26.76 -1.40
C ALA A 76 -9.36 -26.87 -2.92
N SER A 77 -8.46 -26.17 -3.63
CA SER A 77 -8.44 -26.14 -5.11
C SER A 77 -8.17 -27.50 -5.75
N ARG A 78 -7.42 -28.37 -5.04
CA ARG A 78 -6.89 -29.66 -5.54
C ARG A 78 -6.13 -29.58 -6.88
N SER A 79 -5.78 -28.38 -7.33
CA SER A 79 -5.12 -28.16 -8.62
C SER A 79 -3.62 -28.44 -8.53
N THR A 80 -3.08 -29.02 -9.60
CA THR A 80 -1.64 -29.19 -9.80
C THR A 80 -1.09 -28.23 -10.86
N ALA A 81 -1.96 -27.54 -11.60
CA ALA A 81 -1.56 -26.62 -12.66
C ALA A 81 -0.95 -25.34 -12.06
N PRO A 82 0.30 -24.98 -12.40
CA PRO A 82 0.97 -23.81 -11.84
C PRO A 82 0.18 -22.50 -11.99
N ASP A 83 -0.39 -22.25 -13.16
CA ASP A 83 -1.14 -21.02 -13.43
C ASP A 83 -2.40 -20.89 -12.56
N ALA A 84 -3.10 -22.01 -12.32
CA ALA A 84 -4.26 -22.03 -11.43
C ALA A 84 -3.86 -21.68 -9.98
N LEU A 85 -2.71 -22.19 -9.53
CA LEU A 85 -2.20 -21.97 -8.18
C LEU A 85 -1.67 -20.55 -8.00
N VAL A 86 -0.97 -20.01 -9.01
CA VAL A 86 -0.60 -18.58 -9.07
C VAL A 86 -1.84 -17.69 -8.98
N GLY A 87 -2.91 -18.04 -9.70
CA GLY A 87 -4.20 -17.34 -9.62
C GLY A 87 -4.83 -17.36 -8.22
N VAL A 88 -4.79 -18.51 -7.53
CA VAL A 88 -5.25 -18.62 -6.13
C VAL A 88 -4.41 -17.76 -5.20
N ILE A 89 -3.07 -17.81 -5.32
CA ILE A 89 -2.16 -17.01 -4.49
C ILE A 89 -2.40 -15.52 -4.73
N ARG A 90 -2.49 -15.07 -5.99
CA ARG A 90 -2.80 -13.68 -6.35
C ARG A 90 -4.09 -13.19 -5.71
N ARG A 91 -5.15 -14.01 -5.75
CA ARG A 91 -6.48 -13.64 -5.23
C ARG A 91 -6.48 -13.34 -3.74
N HIS A 92 -5.69 -14.06 -2.95
CA HIS A 92 -5.69 -13.92 -1.49
C HIS A 92 -4.59 -13.00 -0.95
N THR A 93 -3.47 -12.90 -1.66
CA THR A 93 -2.33 -12.09 -1.23
C THR A 93 -2.28 -10.72 -1.88
N HIS A 94 -2.97 -10.56 -3.01
CA HIS A 94 -2.82 -9.40 -3.89
C HIS A 94 -1.35 -9.10 -4.23
N ALA A 95 -0.49 -10.13 -4.27
CA ALA A 95 0.88 -10.00 -4.73
C ALA A 95 0.91 -9.84 -6.27
N PRO A 96 1.53 -8.80 -6.82
CA PRO A 96 1.63 -8.61 -8.28
C PRO A 96 2.75 -9.45 -8.91
N VAL A 97 3.63 -10.03 -8.09
CA VAL A 97 4.71 -10.90 -8.55
C VAL A 97 4.68 -12.18 -7.72
N ILE A 98 4.65 -13.32 -8.40
CA ILE A 98 4.63 -14.64 -7.79
C ILE A 98 5.65 -15.50 -8.55
N ALA A 99 6.80 -15.74 -7.92
CA ALA A 99 7.81 -16.63 -8.45
C ALA A 99 7.41 -18.09 -8.20
N TYR A 100 7.53 -18.94 -9.21
CA TYR A 100 7.34 -20.38 -9.10
C TYR A 100 8.68 -21.09 -9.29
N ASP A 101 9.04 -21.92 -8.32
CA ASP A 101 10.19 -22.81 -8.37
C ASP A 101 9.68 -24.24 -8.64
N PRO A 102 9.86 -24.77 -9.87
CA PRO A 102 9.37 -26.08 -10.25
C PRO A 102 10.14 -27.23 -9.59
N GLU A 103 11.40 -27.04 -9.21
CA GLU A 103 12.23 -28.09 -8.62
C GLU A 103 11.74 -28.43 -7.20
N HIS A 104 11.37 -27.39 -6.45
CA HIS A 104 10.89 -27.53 -5.08
C HIS A 104 9.36 -27.47 -4.96
N GLY A 105 8.65 -27.21 -6.07
CA GLY A 105 7.20 -27.02 -6.08
C GLY A 105 6.75 -25.87 -5.15
N THR A 106 7.54 -24.81 -5.06
CA THR A 106 7.29 -23.69 -4.15
C THR A 106 6.88 -22.43 -4.90
N TYR A 107 6.03 -21.64 -4.26
CA TYR A 107 5.58 -20.35 -4.77
C TYR A 107 5.97 -19.27 -3.79
N THR A 108 6.61 -18.21 -4.28
CA THR A 108 6.99 -17.06 -3.47
C THR A 108 6.30 -15.81 -3.98
N ALA A 109 5.45 -15.25 -3.14
CA ALA A 109 4.68 -14.05 -3.42
C ALA A 109 5.19 -12.90 -2.53
N THR A 110 5.46 -11.74 -3.12
CA THR A 110 5.85 -10.55 -2.36
C THR A 110 4.70 -9.54 -2.42
N ALA A 111 4.17 -9.18 -1.26
CA ALA A 111 3.01 -8.32 -1.13
C ALA A 111 3.19 -7.27 -0.03
N ALA A 112 2.72 -6.06 -0.31
CA ALA A 112 2.58 -5.01 0.68
C ALA A 112 1.22 -5.13 1.37
N PHE A 113 1.20 -4.99 2.68
CA PHE A 113 -0.01 -4.89 3.49
C PHE A 113 0.00 -3.54 4.19
N SER A 114 -1.16 -2.91 4.29
CA SER A 114 -1.27 -1.57 4.82
C SER A 114 -2.50 -1.37 5.70
N SER A 115 -2.41 -0.41 6.60
CA SER A 115 -3.52 0.05 7.43
C SER A 115 -3.43 1.56 7.55
N ASP A 116 -4.52 2.23 7.22
CA ASP A 116 -4.65 3.67 7.40
C ASP A 116 -5.04 3.96 8.87
N HIS A 117 -4.55 5.08 9.39
CA HIS A 117 -4.90 5.61 10.70
C HIS A 117 -4.78 7.14 10.68
N ASP A 118 -5.56 7.82 11.52
CA ASP A 118 -5.47 9.28 11.60
C ASP A 118 -4.43 9.69 12.64
N GLU A 119 -3.53 10.60 12.29
CA GLU A 119 -2.68 11.26 13.27
C GLU A 119 -3.40 12.46 13.88
N LYS A 120 -3.20 12.69 15.19
CA LYS A 120 -3.60 13.91 15.89
C LYS A 120 -2.50 14.95 15.79
N GLY A 121 -2.87 16.16 15.39
CA GLY A 121 -2.02 17.35 15.39
C GLY A 121 -2.32 18.29 16.57
N VAL A 122 -1.34 19.11 16.95
CA VAL A 122 -1.42 20.01 18.11
C VAL A 122 -1.96 21.40 17.77
N LEU A 123 -1.68 21.90 16.56
CA LEU A 123 -2.02 23.28 16.15
C LEU A 123 -2.43 23.37 14.67
N LEU A 124 -1.69 22.71 13.77
CA LEU A 124 -1.98 22.60 12.33
C LEU A 124 -1.38 21.28 11.83
N GLY A 125 -2.08 20.57 10.96
CA GLY A 125 -1.63 19.30 10.39
C GLY A 125 -2.00 18.10 11.25
N ALA A 126 -3.07 17.42 10.85
CA ALA A 126 -3.55 16.15 11.33
C ALA A 126 -4.24 15.49 10.13
N GLY A 127 -4.05 14.19 9.91
CA GLY A 127 -4.58 13.57 8.71
C GLY A 127 -4.35 12.07 8.63
N PRO A 128 -4.89 11.44 7.58
CA PRO A 128 -4.73 10.02 7.35
C PRO A 128 -3.27 9.73 7.01
N VAL A 129 -2.68 8.82 7.77
CA VAL A 129 -1.35 8.25 7.55
C VAL A 129 -1.50 6.75 7.31
N ARG A 130 -0.68 6.23 6.39
CA ARG A 130 -0.70 4.83 6.00
C ARG A 130 0.52 4.13 6.57
N THR A 131 0.30 3.15 7.44
CA THR A 131 1.34 2.20 7.85
C THR A 131 1.36 1.07 6.84
N GLU A 132 2.46 0.92 6.10
CA GLU A 132 2.64 -0.15 5.12
C GLU A 132 3.87 -1.00 5.48
N ARG A 133 3.76 -2.32 5.35
CA ARG A 133 4.88 -3.25 5.51
C ARG A 133 4.91 -4.26 4.37
N CYS A 134 6.12 -4.66 3.98
CA CYS A 134 6.33 -5.63 2.91
C CYS A 134 6.54 -7.03 3.48
N PHE A 135 5.91 -8.03 2.87
CA PHE A 135 6.08 -9.43 3.27
C PHE A 135 6.39 -10.32 2.07
N THR A 136 7.31 -11.25 2.28
CA THR A 136 7.49 -12.43 1.43
C THR A 136 6.67 -13.58 2.02
N LEU A 137 5.78 -14.14 1.21
CA LEU A 137 4.92 -15.26 1.53
C LEU A 137 5.36 -16.45 0.67
N THR A 138 5.92 -17.49 1.29
CA THR A 138 6.37 -18.70 0.59
C THR A 138 5.41 -19.84 0.86
N PHE A 139 4.81 -20.39 -0.18
CA PHE A 139 3.90 -21.51 -0.14
C PHE A 139 4.59 -22.76 -0.68
N ALA A 140 4.66 -23.81 0.14
CA ALA A 140 5.27 -25.07 -0.24
C ALA A 140 4.25 -26.20 -0.10
N ARG A 141 4.21 -27.06 -1.11
CA ARG A 141 3.40 -28.27 -1.10
C ARG A 141 4.13 -29.36 -0.33
N LYS A 142 3.47 -29.99 0.63
CA LYS A 142 3.99 -31.16 1.35
C LYS A 142 3.41 -32.44 0.73
N ALA A 143 4.02 -33.58 1.05
CA ALA A 143 3.37 -34.88 0.86
C ALA A 143 2.42 -35.13 2.04
N PRO A 144 1.16 -35.57 1.81
CA PRO A 144 0.50 -35.80 0.51
C PRO A 144 0.19 -34.49 -0.23
N ALA A 145 0.15 -34.53 -1.56
CA ALA A 145 0.11 -33.38 -2.49
C ALA A 145 -1.08 -32.39 -2.35
N THR A 146 -1.95 -32.61 -1.36
CA THR A 146 -3.08 -31.76 -0.98
C THR A 146 -2.75 -30.84 0.20
N THR A 147 -1.65 -31.08 0.91
CA THR A 147 -1.28 -30.33 2.10
C THR A 147 -0.31 -29.21 1.75
N TRP A 148 -0.66 -28.00 2.16
CA TRP A 148 0.15 -26.80 1.93
C TRP A 148 0.68 -26.22 3.23
N THR A 149 1.85 -25.61 3.16
CA THR A 149 2.41 -24.80 4.24
C THR A 149 2.79 -23.42 3.74
N ALA A 150 2.70 -22.44 4.62
CA ALA A 150 3.16 -21.09 4.35
C ALA A 150 4.23 -20.66 5.34
N LYS A 151 5.25 -19.97 4.83
CA LYS A 151 6.19 -19.17 5.62
C LYS A 151 5.97 -17.71 5.29
N ARG A 152 6.11 -16.85 6.29
CA ARG A 152 5.98 -15.40 6.17
C ARG A 152 7.24 -14.76 6.72
N ALA A 153 7.84 -13.87 5.95
CA ALA A 153 8.96 -13.05 6.38
C ALA A 153 8.66 -11.59 6.07
N GLU A 154 8.77 -10.73 7.07
CA GLU A 154 8.75 -9.29 6.84
C GLU A 154 10.05 -8.87 6.12
N ARG A 155 9.92 -7.88 5.24
CA ARG A 155 11.01 -7.32 4.45
C ARG A 155 10.92 -5.80 4.47
N ASP A 156 12.03 -5.16 4.12
CA ASP A 156 12.05 -3.72 3.87
C ASP A 156 11.09 -3.34 2.75
N ASP A 157 10.55 -2.12 2.80
CA ASP A 157 9.61 -1.59 1.80
C ASP A 157 10.18 -1.63 0.37
N SER A 158 11.51 -1.54 0.24
CA SER A 158 12.22 -1.65 -1.04
C SER A 158 11.96 -2.99 -1.75
N ALA A 159 11.73 -4.08 -1.01
CA ALA A 159 11.44 -5.40 -1.57
C ALA A 159 10.10 -5.45 -2.30
N CYS A 160 9.13 -4.61 -1.92
CA CYS A 160 7.82 -4.51 -2.57
C CYS A 160 7.81 -3.48 -3.71
N ARG A 161 8.86 -2.68 -3.86
CA ARG A 161 8.91 -1.59 -4.85
C ARG A 161 8.75 -2.10 -6.29
N SER A 162 9.49 -3.13 -6.69
CA SER A 162 9.36 -3.71 -8.04
C SER A 162 7.95 -4.28 -8.27
N GLY A 163 7.35 -4.87 -7.24
CA GLY A 163 5.96 -5.35 -7.31
C GLY A 163 4.96 -4.23 -7.57
N ARG A 164 5.08 -3.09 -6.87
CA ARG A 164 4.22 -1.91 -7.07
C ARG A 164 4.33 -1.34 -8.49
N LEU A 165 5.54 -1.29 -9.06
CA LEU A 165 5.75 -0.87 -10.46
C LEU A 165 5.09 -1.85 -11.44
N ILE A 166 5.30 -3.16 -11.25
CA ILE A 166 4.63 -4.17 -12.08
C ILE A 166 3.10 -4.06 -11.99
N ASP A 167 2.52 -3.85 -10.80
CA ASP A 167 1.07 -3.69 -10.64
C ASP A 167 0.54 -2.43 -11.36
N PHE A 168 1.29 -1.33 -11.28
CA PHE A 168 1.01 -0.11 -12.04
C PHE A 168 1.05 -0.37 -13.55
N ASP A 169 2.10 -1.04 -14.03
CA ASP A 169 2.28 -1.35 -15.45
C ASP A 169 1.23 -2.33 -15.97
N VAL A 170 0.82 -3.31 -15.17
CA VAL A 170 -0.28 -4.23 -15.51
C VAL A 170 -1.60 -3.47 -15.57
N THR A 171 -1.83 -2.53 -14.65
CA THR A 171 -3.03 -1.67 -14.68
C THR A 171 -3.06 -0.79 -15.91
N LEU A 172 -1.92 -0.22 -16.30
CA LEU A 172 -1.77 0.59 -17.51
C LEU A 172 -1.96 -0.26 -18.77
N ALA A 173 -1.33 -1.42 -18.84
CA ALA A 173 -1.47 -2.39 -19.93
C ALA A 173 -2.94 -2.79 -20.11
N ARG A 174 -3.64 -3.11 -19.00
CA ARG A 174 -5.07 -3.42 -19.01
C ARG A 174 -5.90 -2.30 -19.63
N LYS A 175 -5.66 -1.04 -19.23
CA LYS A 175 -6.37 0.12 -19.80
C LYS A 175 -6.08 0.31 -21.29
N ARG A 176 -4.82 0.14 -21.71
CA ARG A 176 -4.40 0.27 -23.11
C ARG A 176 -5.04 -0.81 -23.99
N LEU A 177 -4.96 -2.06 -23.56
CA LEU A 177 -5.55 -3.20 -24.28
C LEU A 177 -7.08 -3.14 -24.31
N ALA A 178 -7.71 -2.60 -23.27
CA ALA A 178 -9.16 -2.38 -23.26
C ALA A 178 -9.59 -1.41 -24.35
N ASN A 179 -8.79 -0.37 -24.63
CA ASN A 179 -9.09 0.65 -25.63
C ASN A 179 -8.56 0.31 -27.04
N MET A 180 -7.94 -0.85 -27.22
CA MET A 180 -7.43 -1.26 -28.53
C MET A 180 -8.60 -1.53 -29.49
N THR A 181 -8.54 -1.02 -30.70
CA THR A 181 -9.58 -1.25 -31.71
C THR A 181 -9.10 -2.25 -32.76
N GLY A 182 -10.00 -3.06 -33.30
CA GLY A 182 -9.68 -4.01 -34.36
C GLY A 182 -9.06 -5.32 -33.87
N GLN A 183 -8.44 -6.05 -34.80
CA GLN A 183 -7.98 -7.41 -34.58
C GLN A 183 -6.80 -7.49 -33.60
N VAL A 184 -6.90 -8.41 -32.64
CA VAL A 184 -5.80 -8.71 -31.72
C VAL A 184 -4.72 -9.50 -32.45
N THR A 185 -3.60 -8.84 -32.74
CA THR A 185 -2.39 -9.47 -33.28
C THR A 185 -1.19 -9.18 -32.36
N PRO A 186 -0.11 -10.00 -32.39
CA PRO A 186 1.08 -9.73 -31.59
C PRO A 186 1.69 -8.35 -31.84
N ALA A 187 1.73 -7.92 -33.12
CA ALA A 187 2.29 -6.62 -33.50
C ALA A 187 1.43 -5.45 -32.99
N GLU A 188 0.10 -5.56 -33.11
CA GLU A 188 -0.81 -4.51 -32.64
C GLU A 188 -0.83 -4.44 -31.11
N ALA A 189 -0.86 -5.58 -30.41
CA ALA A 189 -0.75 -5.62 -28.96
C ALA A 189 0.57 -4.99 -28.48
N ALA A 190 1.69 -5.27 -29.16
CA ALA A 190 2.98 -4.67 -28.83
C ALA A 190 2.99 -3.16 -29.04
N ARG A 191 2.42 -2.68 -30.16
CA ARG A 191 2.28 -1.25 -30.48
C ARG A 191 1.43 -0.51 -29.46
N VAL A 192 0.29 -1.09 -29.05
CA VAL A 192 -0.61 -0.51 -28.06
C VAL A 192 0.04 -0.44 -26.67
N LEU A 193 0.75 -1.51 -26.29
CA LEU A 193 1.42 -1.57 -24.99
C LEU A 193 2.65 -0.67 -24.93
N ASP A 194 3.37 -0.51 -26.03
CA ASP A 194 4.57 0.32 -26.13
C ASP A 194 4.57 1.23 -27.38
N PRO A 195 3.77 2.32 -27.36
CA PRO A 195 3.66 3.23 -28.50
C PRO A 195 4.97 3.95 -28.84
N ALA A 196 5.86 4.07 -27.85
CA ALA A 196 7.16 4.73 -28.01
C ALA A 196 8.29 3.75 -28.36
N HIS A 197 7.97 2.48 -28.60
CA HIS A 197 8.93 1.41 -28.95
C HIS A 197 10.15 1.31 -28.02
N ARG A 198 9.96 1.57 -26.72
CA ARG A 198 10.99 1.52 -25.68
C ARG A 198 11.40 0.10 -25.28
N LYS A 199 10.65 -0.93 -25.71
CA LYS A 199 10.81 -2.37 -25.39
C LYS A 199 10.73 -2.73 -23.90
N ARG A 200 10.43 -1.75 -23.04
CA ARG A 200 10.21 -1.89 -21.61
C ARG A 200 9.03 -0.99 -21.21
N PRO A 201 8.16 -1.42 -20.30
CA PRO A 201 8.28 -2.63 -19.46
C PRO A 201 7.68 -3.91 -20.06
N TYR A 202 7.06 -3.84 -21.25
CA TYR A 202 6.29 -4.94 -21.83
C TYR A 202 7.02 -5.70 -22.93
N SER A 203 6.82 -7.02 -22.97
CA SER A 203 7.14 -7.87 -24.12
C SER A 203 5.97 -8.81 -24.38
N VAL A 204 5.28 -8.64 -25.51
CA VAL A 204 4.22 -9.57 -25.94
C VAL A 204 4.86 -10.88 -26.37
N THR A 205 4.46 -12.00 -25.76
CA THR A 205 5.03 -13.32 -26.06
C THR A 205 4.10 -14.17 -26.91
N LYS A 206 2.79 -14.11 -26.62
CA LYS A 206 1.78 -14.90 -27.31
C LYS A 206 0.47 -14.13 -27.43
N VAL A 207 -0.20 -14.31 -28.55
CA VAL A 207 -1.60 -13.91 -28.74
C VAL A 207 -2.36 -15.12 -29.24
N GLY A 208 -3.50 -15.40 -28.64
CA GLY A 208 -4.37 -16.49 -29.03
C GLY A 208 -5.82 -16.19 -28.69
N ARG A 209 -6.67 -17.18 -28.88
CA ARG A 209 -8.09 -17.11 -28.56
C ARG A 209 -8.47 -18.24 -27.61
N SER A 210 -9.32 -17.93 -26.64
CA SER A 210 -9.90 -18.89 -25.70
C SER A 210 -11.40 -18.68 -25.70
N GLY A 211 -12.14 -19.57 -26.37
CA GLY A 211 -13.56 -19.35 -26.67
C GLY A 211 -13.74 -18.11 -27.54
N ASP A 212 -14.57 -17.17 -27.09
CA ASP A 212 -14.83 -15.90 -27.78
C ASP A 212 -13.92 -14.75 -27.31
N ALA A 213 -12.97 -15.02 -26.41
CA ALA A 213 -12.07 -14.02 -25.85
C ALA A 213 -10.66 -14.14 -26.42
N ASP A 214 -10.06 -12.98 -26.72
CA ASP A 214 -8.66 -12.93 -27.12
C ASP A 214 -7.78 -12.90 -25.86
N VAL A 215 -6.71 -13.72 -25.86
CA VAL A 215 -5.77 -13.86 -24.75
C VAL A 215 -4.39 -13.41 -25.21
N ILE A 216 -3.85 -12.42 -24.52
CA ILE A 216 -2.57 -11.78 -24.82
C ILE A 216 -1.64 -12.08 -23.64
N THR A 217 -0.64 -12.92 -23.86
CA THR A 217 0.40 -13.19 -22.88
C THR A 217 1.51 -12.16 -23.01
N VAL A 218 1.80 -11.47 -21.91
CA VAL A 218 2.78 -10.40 -21.86
C VAL A 218 3.73 -10.66 -20.70
N LEU A 219 5.03 -10.60 -20.98
CA LEU A 219 6.06 -10.54 -19.97
C LEU A 219 6.24 -9.09 -19.54
N VAL A 220 5.98 -8.82 -18.28
CA VAL A 220 6.22 -7.50 -17.66
C VAL A 220 7.54 -7.59 -16.90
N ARG A 221 8.48 -6.70 -17.23
CA ARG A 221 9.81 -6.67 -16.63
C ARG A 221 10.06 -5.32 -15.98
N GLU A 222 10.52 -5.38 -14.74
CA GLU A 222 10.96 -4.23 -13.99
C GLU A 222 12.35 -4.43 -13.42
N SER A 223 13.07 -3.33 -13.21
CA SER A 223 14.37 -3.38 -12.56
C SER A 223 14.55 -2.17 -11.66
N VAL A 224 14.63 -2.45 -10.36
CA VAL A 224 14.84 -1.43 -9.33
C VAL A 224 16.11 -1.80 -8.58
N GLY A 225 17.07 -0.87 -8.53
CA GLY A 225 18.34 -1.11 -7.82
C GLY A 225 19.18 -2.25 -8.41
N GLY A 226 19.02 -2.57 -9.70
CA GLY A 226 19.78 -3.60 -10.41
C GLY A 226 19.21 -5.02 -10.32
N ALA A 227 18.26 -5.29 -9.42
CA ALA A 227 17.57 -6.58 -9.37
C ALA A 227 16.42 -6.60 -10.40
N ALA A 228 16.53 -7.47 -11.39
CA ALA A 228 15.47 -7.67 -12.39
C ALA A 228 14.34 -8.54 -11.82
N VAL A 229 13.10 -8.06 -11.89
CA VAL A 229 11.89 -8.78 -11.53
C VAL A 229 11.02 -8.92 -12.77
N GLN A 230 10.48 -10.11 -12.98
CA GLN A 230 9.70 -10.43 -14.17
C GLN A 230 8.45 -11.21 -13.77
N GLN A 231 7.33 -10.92 -14.43
CA GLN A 231 6.09 -11.67 -14.24
C GLN A 231 5.36 -11.79 -15.58
N CYS A 232 4.93 -13.01 -15.90
CA CYS A 232 4.06 -13.26 -17.03
C CYS A 232 2.61 -12.99 -16.64
N TYR A 233 1.88 -12.31 -17.53
CA TYR A 233 0.48 -11.99 -17.37
C TYR A 233 -0.31 -12.42 -18.60
N ALA A 234 -1.42 -13.12 -18.37
CA ALA A 234 -2.45 -13.35 -19.37
C ALA A 234 -3.50 -12.24 -19.27
N PHE A 235 -3.57 -11.42 -20.33
CA PHE A 235 -4.61 -10.42 -20.49
C PHE A 235 -5.73 -11.01 -21.35
N THR A 236 -6.92 -11.15 -20.79
CA THR A 236 -8.09 -11.69 -21.50
C THR A 236 -9.03 -10.55 -21.83
N ARG A 237 -9.25 -10.32 -23.11
CA ARG A 237 -10.19 -9.32 -23.63
C ARG A 237 -11.49 -10.02 -24.00
N GLY A 238 -12.61 -9.56 -23.45
CA GLY A 238 -13.94 -10.07 -23.80
C GLY A 238 -14.33 -9.80 -25.26
N PRO A 239 -15.37 -10.48 -25.77
CA PRO A 239 -15.86 -10.26 -27.13
C PRO A 239 -16.39 -8.82 -27.30
N GLY A 240 -16.06 -8.20 -28.43
CA GLY A 240 -16.50 -6.85 -28.78
C GLY A 240 -15.48 -6.12 -29.67
N THR A 241 -15.96 -5.29 -30.60
CA THR A 241 -15.11 -4.53 -31.54
C THR A 241 -14.54 -3.25 -30.92
N ASP A 242 -15.15 -2.77 -29.83
CA ASP A 242 -14.81 -1.52 -29.14
C ASP A 242 -14.23 -1.77 -27.73
N ALA A 243 -14.20 -0.73 -26.89
CA ALA A 243 -13.71 -0.75 -25.53
C ALA A 243 -14.27 -1.96 -24.75
N ALA A 244 -13.43 -2.99 -24.56
CA ALA A 244 -13.85 -4.26 -23.97
C ALA A 244 -13.22 -4.43 -22.59
N PRO A 245 -13.93 -5.05 -21.63
CA PRO A 245 -13.33 -5.37 -20.35
C PRO A 245 -12.14 -6.31 -20.55
N VAL A 246 -11.01 -5.95 -19.96
CA VAL A 246 -9.79 -6.76 -19.97
C VAL A 246 -9.50 -7.21 -18.55
N THR A 247 -9.35 -8.51 -18.34
CA THR A 247 -8.82 -9.06 -17.08
C THR A 247 -7.33 -9.31 -17.24
N ALA A 248 -6.57 -9.20 -16.15
CA ALA A 248 -5.14 -9.52 -16.11
C ALA A 248 -4.88 -10.52 -14.99
N VAL A 249 -4.33 -11.69 -15.33
CA VAL A 249 -4.03 -12.75 -14.37
C VAL A 249 -2.56 -13.12 -14.49
N PRO A 250 -1.79 -13.14 -13.39
CA PRO A 250 -0.43 -13.64 -13.44
C PRO A 250 -0.43 -15.14 -13.76
N VAL A 251 0.49 -15.56 -14.62
CA VAL A 251 0.73 -16.95 -15.01
C VAL A 251 2.17 -17.33 -14.71
N ALA A 252 2.44 -18.61 -14.45
CA ALA A 252 3.77 -19.10 -14.11
C ALA A 252 4.75 -18.99 -15.29
N THR A 253 4.24 -19.11 -16.52
CA THR A 253 5.05 -19.08 -17.74
C THR A 253 4.44 -18.19 -18.81
N CYS A 254 5.32 -17.56 -19.58
CA CYS A 254 5.02 -16.97 -20.87
C CYS A 254 5.26 -18.04 -21.95
#